data_AF-A0A5E7GHM7-F1
#
_entry.id   AF-A0A5E7GHM7-F1
#
_cell.length_a   1.000
_cell.length_b   1.000
_cell.length_c   1.000
_cell.angle_alpha   90.00
_cell.angle_beta   90.00
_cell.angle_gamma   90.00
#
_symmetry.space_group_name_H-M   'P 1'
#
loop_
_entity.id
_entity.type
_entity.pdbx_description
1 polymer ?
#
loop_
_entity_poly.entity_id
_entity_poly.type
_entity_poly.pdbx_seq_one_letter_code
_entity_poly.pdbx_strand_id
1 'polypeptide(L)'
;MSKKTIYAKEFDICVSMSDLVTWEGDQKAPSADLQAVFTTLEIPVNIIELHELYFAHLYNGYGDVHVYHAQNNGGSIFAIDLYRELTDQQDLTGLFLRIESPAFDQALAHLRSFFDSARCQVAFEQASYSRRLRETLDESRYPRLVEVDHDFIQQHYTHR
;
A
#
# COMPACT_ATOMS: atom_id res chain seq x y z
N MET A 1 35.66 -3.58 15.37
CA MET A 1 34.56 -2.81 14.74
C MET A 1 33.28 -3.61 14.93
N SER A 2 32.26 -3.03 15.58
CA SER A 2 30.93 -3.68 15.66
C SER A 2 30.31 -3.70 14.27
N LYS A 3 29.87 -4.87 13.79
CA LYS A 3 29.13 -4.98 12.53
C LYS A 3 27.75 -4.35 12.72
N LYS A 4 27.49 -3.22 12.07
CA LYS A 4 26.15 -2.62 12.04
C LYS A 4 25.32 -3.39 11.00
N THR A 5 24.34 -4.15 11.46
CA THR A 5 23.37 -4.80 10.58
C THR A 5 22.44 -3.74 9.99
N ILE A 6 22.28 -3.75 8.67
CA ILE A 6 21.28 -2.95 7.97
C ILE A 6 20.08 -3.85 7.75
N TYR A 7 18.93 -3.47 8.31
CA TYR A 7 17.71 -4.27 8.25
C TYR A 7 16.87 -3.86 7.03
N ALA A 8 16.29 -4.86 6.36
CA ALA A 8 15.35 -4.65 5.26
C ALA A 8 13.94 -4.45 5.81
N LYS A 9 13.56 -3.18 5.99
CA LYS A 9 12.33 -2.75 6.65
C LYS A 9 11.33 -2.05 5.72
N GLU A 10 11.71 -1.89 4.46
CA GLU A 10 10.88 -1.26 3.45
C GLU A 10 10.39 -2.32 2.47
N PHE A 11 9.13 -2.18 2.06
CA PHE A 11 8.42 -3.16 1.24
C PHE A 11 7.72 -2.47 0.08
N ASP A 12 7.87 -3.04 -1.11
CA ASP A 12 7.07 -2.69 -2.29
C ASP A 12 6.31 -3.95 -2.69
N ILE A 13 4.98 -3.90 -2.57
CA ILE A 13 4.10 -5.04 -2.84
C ILE A 13 3.14 -4.64 -3.96
N CYS A 14 2.94 -5.53 -4.91
CA CYS A 14 1.99 -5.35 -6.00
C CYS A 14 1.03 -6.54 -6.03
N VAL A 15 -0.25 -6.23 -5.85
CA VAL A 15 -1.39 -7.15 -5.84
C VAL A 15 -2.59 -6.50 -6.53
N SER A 16 -3.69 -7.22 -6.72
CA SER A 16 -4.94 -6.61 -7.19
C SER A 16 -5.63 -5.83 -6.06
N MET A 17 -6.31 -4.72 -6.35
CA MET A 17 -7.19 -4.04 -5.39
C MET A 17 -8.24 -5.00 -4.81
N SER A 18 -8.68 -5.97 -5.62
CA SER A 18 -9.61 -7.00 -5.18
C SER A 18 -9.04 -7.94 -4.11
N ASP A 19 -7.71 -8.06 -4.00
CA ASP A 19 -7.05 -8.89 -2.98
C ASP A 19 -7.03 -8.22 -1.59
N LEU A 20 -7.28 -6.91 -1.50
CA LEU A 20 -7.32 -6.20 -0.23
C LEU A 20 -8.57 -6.56 0.60
N VAL A 21 -9.58 -7.17 -0.01
CA VAL A 21 -10.82 -7.56 0.65
C VAL A 21 -11.14 -9.03 0.38
N THR A 22 -11.98 -9.61 1.23
CA THR A 22 -12.60 -10.92 1.02
C THR A 22 -14.11 -10.78 0.87
N TRP A 23 -14.71 -11.76 0.21
CA TRP A 23 -16.15 -11.80 -0.05
C TRP A 23 -16.74 -13.10 0.50
N GLU A 24 -17.69 -12.96 1.43
CA GLU A 24 -18.55 -14.04 1.90
C GLU A 24 -19.98 -13.81 1.37
N GLY A 25 -20.25 -14.37 0.19
CA GLY A 25 -21.45 -13.99 -0.57
C GLY A 25 -21.38 -12.52 -0.98
N ASP A 26 -22.39 -11.73 -0.60
CA ASP A 26 -22.44 -10.29 -0.88
C ASP A 26 -21.75 -9.44 0.20
N GLN A 27 -21.26 -10.07 1.27
CA GLN A 27 -20.59 -9.34 2.36
C GLN A 27 -19.10 -9.19 2.07
N LYS A 28 -18.67 -7.94 1.99
CA LYS A 28 -17.27 -7.53 1.84
C LYS A 28 -16.64 -7.34 3.21
N ALA A 29 -15.49 -7.98 3.45
CA ALA A 29 -14.69 -7.83 4.66
C ALA A 29 -13.25 -7.45 4.29
N PRO A 30 -12.51 -6.73 5.15
CA PRO A 30 -11.10 -6.47 4.88
C PRO A 30 -10.30 -7.77 4.92
N SER A 31 -9.22 -7.85 4.15
CA SER A 31 -8.26 -8.94 4.28
C SER A 31 -7.76 -9.04 5.72
N ALA A 32 -7.95 -10.19 6.36
CA ALA A 32 -7.64 -10.39 7.78
C ALA A 32 -6.14 -10.19 8.07
N ASP A 33 -5.27 -10.68 7.18
CA ASP A 33 -3.82 -10.53 7.34
C ASP A 33 -3.37 -9.08 7.13
N LEU A 34 -3.90 -8.39 6.12
CA LEU A 34 -3.56 -6.98 5.90
C LEU A 34 -4.09 -6.10 7.04
N GLN A 35 -5.31 -6.38 7.52
CA GLN A 35 -5.87 -5.71 8.69
C GLN A 35 -5.03 -5.97 9.95
N ALA A 36 -4.52 -7.19 10.13
CA ALA A 36 -3.62 -7.52 11.24
C ALA A 36 -2.30 -6.73 11.16
N VAL A 37 -1.72 -6.53 9.96
CA VAL A 37 -0.56 -5.64 9.77
C VAL A 37 -0.88 -4.24 10.28
N PHE A 38 -1.98 -3.63 9.84
CA PHE A 38 -2.33 -2.28 10.24
C PHE A 38 -2.64 -2.15 11.73
N THR A 39 -3.30 -3.15 12.33
CA THR A 39 -3.55 -3.20 13.77
C THR A 39 -2.24 -3.34 14.56
N THR A 40 -1.36 -4.27 14.18
CA THR A 40 -0.04 -4.45 14.82
C THR A 40 0.83 -3.19 14.69
N LEU A 41 0.70 -2.46 13.58
CA LEU A 41 1.47 -1.25 13.33
C LEU A 41 0.77 0.04 13.78
N GLU A 42 -0.43 -0.03 14.35
CA GLU A 42 -1.23 1.14 14.74
C GLU A 42 -1.37 2.16 13.59
N ILE A 43 -1.53 1.68 12.36
CA ILE A 43 -1.75 2.51 11.18
C ILE A 43 -3.27 2.61 10.97
N PRO A 44 -3.86 3.81 10.95
CA PRO A 44 -5.31 4.01 10.93
C PRO A 44 -5.89 3.88 9.51
N VAL A 45 -5.67 2.73 8.86
CA VAL A 45 -6.19 2.46 7.51
C VAL A 45 -7.58 1.82 7.60
N ASN A 46 -8.53 2.38 6.86
CA ASN A 46 -9.80 1.74 6.58
C ASN A 46 -9.75 1.08 5.18
N ILE A 47 -9.49 -0.22 5.14
CA ILE A 47 -9.32 -0.98 3.89
C ILE A 47 -10.59 -0.95 3.04
N ILE A 48 -11.76 -1.02 3.67
CA ILE A 48 -13.05 -1.01 2.98
C ILE A 48 -13.26 0.31 2.24
N GLU A 49 -12.94 1.42 2.88
CA GLU A 49 -13.04 2.77 2.29
C GLU A 49 -12.04 2.97 1.16
N LEU A 50 -10.79 2.50 1.29
CA LEU A 50 -9.82 2.52 0.19
C LEU A 50 -10.31 1.74 -1.02
N HIS A 51 -10.85 0.54 -0.80
CA HIS A 51 -11.41 -0.28 -1.86
C HIS A 51 -12.61 0.41 -2.53
N GLU A 52 -13.49 1.05 -1.75
CA GLU A 52 -14.63 1.81 -2.30
C GLU A 52 -14.17 3.02 -3.10
N LEU A 53 -13.17 3.75 -2.61
CA LEU A 53 -12.61 4.91 -3.28
C LEU A 53 -11.99 4.54 -4.65
N TYR A 54 -11.30 3.40 -4.72
CA TYR A 54 -10.73 2.90 -5.97
C TYR A 54 -11.82 2.61 -7.00
N PHE A 55 -12.86 1.86 -6.63
CA PHE A 55 -13.93 1.46 -7.54
C PHE A 55 -15.03 2.52 -7.74
N ALA A 56 -15.02 3.62 -6.98
CA ALA A 56 -15.92 4.76 -7.19
C ALA A 56 -15.65 5.46 -8.53
N HIS A 57 -14.43 5.33 -9.07
CA HIS A 57 -14.06 5.87 -10.36
C HIS A 57 -14.41 4.89 -11.49
N LEU A 58 -15.33 5.29 -12.36
CA LEU A 58 -15.86 4.45 -13.44
C LEU A 58 -14.87 4.18 -14.59
N TYR A 59 -13.75 4.91 -14.64
CA TYR A 59 -12.79 4.88 -15.75
C TYR A 59 -11.36 4.75 -15.24
N ASN A 60 -10.51 4.15 -16.06
CA ASN A 60 -9.06 4.12 -15.84
C ASN A 60 -8.47 5.54 -15.99
N GLY A 61 -7.29 5.78 -15.41
CA GLY A 61 -6.63 7.08 -15.39
C GLY A 61 -6.90 7.90 -14.12
N TYR A 62 -7.71 7.42 -13.19
CA TYR A 62 -7.97 8.11 -11.91
C TYR A 62 -7.34 7.37 -10.73
N GLY A 63 -7.17 8.09 -9.64
CA GLY A 63 -6.72 7.56 -8.37
C GLY A 63 -5.55 8.33 -7.80
N ASP A 64 -5.59 8.52 -6.48
CA ASP A 64 -4.61 9.31 -5.75
C ASP A 64 -3.69 8.44 -4.91
N VAL A 65 -2.58 9.02 -4.47
CA VAL A 65 -1.71 8.38 -3.47
C VAL A 65 -2.26 8.69 -2.09
N HIS A 66 -2.45 7.65 -1.28
CA HIS A 66 -2.85 7.79 0.12
C HIS A 66 -1.74 7.30 1.03
N VAL A 67 -1.31 8.14 1.97
CA VAL A 67 -0.24 7.88 2.92
C VAL A 67 -0.75 7.94 4.35
N TYR A 68 -0.50 6.89 5.11
CA TYR A 68 -0.94 6.70 6.48
C TYR A 68 0.27 6.56 7.39
N HIS A 69 0.26 7.32 8.48
CA HIS A 69 1.29 7.24 9.51
C HIS A 69 0.79 6.44 10.71
N ALA A 70 1.67 5.62 11.29
CA ALA A 70 1.39 5.00 12.58
C ALA A 70 1.25 6.06 13.68
N GLN A 71 0.28 5.88 14.57
CA GLN A 71 -0.03 6.88 15.59
C GLN A 71 0.99 6.91 16.73
N ASN A 72 1.46 5.75 17.23
CA ASN A 72 2.37 5.72 18.39
C ASN A 72 3.59 4.79 18.26
N ASN A 73 3.78 4.09 17.12
CA ASN A 73 4.66 2.90 17.10
C ASN A 73 6.12 3.09 16.65
N GLY A 74 6.60 4.31 16.40
CA GLY A 74 7.98 4.55 15.96
C GLY A 74 8.16 5.01 14.51
N GLY A 75 7.07 5.39 13.84
CA GLY A 75 7.12 6.04 12.52
C GLY A 75 6.99 5.08 11.34
N SER A 76 6.32 3.94 11.56
CA SER A 76 5.86 3.09 10.46
C SER A 76 4.93 3.88 9.52
N ILE A 77 5.04 3.61 8.23
CA ILE A 77 4.28 4.29 7.18
C ILE A 77 3.71 3.22 6.24
N PHE A 78 2.48 3.43 5.82
CA PHE A 78 1.86 2.74 4.70
C PHE A 78 1.48 3.78 3.65
N ALA A 79 1.79 3.51 2.39
CA ALA A 79 1.32 4.28 1.25
C ALA A 79 0.70 3.35 0.23
N ILE A 80 -0.35 3.80 -0.43
CA ILE A 80 -1.04 3.08 -1.50
C ILE A 80 -1.24 4.00 -2.69
N ASP A 81 -0.89 3.51 -3.88
CA ASP A 81 -1.13 4.20 -5.14
C ASP A 81 -2.41 3.63 -5.77
N LEU A 82 -3.47 4.43 -5.79
CA LEU A 82 -4.77 4.03 -6.34
C LEU A 82 -4.91 4.32 -7.84
N TYR A 83 -3.86 4.84 -8.49
CA TYR A 83 -3.92 5.15 -9.91
C TYR A 83 -4.17 3.88 -10.73
N ARG A 84 -5.19 3.94 -11.59
CA ARG A 84 -5.59 2.84 -12.48
C ARG A 84 -4.96 3.04 -13.85
N GLU A 85 -3.91 2.29 -14.16
CA GLU A 85 -3.30 2.37 -15.49
C GLU A 85 -4.32 1.98 -16.59
N LEU A 86 -4.29 2.67 -17.74
CA LEU A 86 -5.27 2.48 -18.82
C LEU A 86 -5.33 1.04 -19.33
N THR A 87 -4.18 0.37 -19.38
CA THR A 87 -4.04 -1.01 -19.87
C THR A 87 -4.13 -2.06 -18.77
N ASP A 88 -4.26 -1.65 -17.51
CA ASP A 88 -4.36 -2.58 -16.40
C ASP A 88 -5.76 -3.20 -16.33
N GLN A 89 -5.80 -4.52 -16.54
CA GLN A 89 -7.01 -5.32 -16.51
C GLN A 89 -7.14 -6.11 -15.19
N GLN A 90 -6.14 -6.06 -14.31
CA GLN A 90 -6.09 -6.83 -13.07
C GLN A 90 -6.30 -5.95 -11.83
N ASP A 91 -6.56 -4.66 -12.01
CA ASP A 91 -6.68 -3.66 -10.96
C ASP A 91 -5.45 -3.68 -10.02
N LEU A 92 -4.26 -3.79 -10.60
CA LEU A 92 -2.99 -3.79 -9.90
C LEU A 92 -2.83 -2.52 -9.07
N THR A 93 -2.38 -2.71 -7.85
CA THR A 93 -2.24 -1.64 -6.86
C THR A 93 -0.90 -1.79 -6.16
N GLY A 94 -0.17 -0.67 -6.08
CA GLY A 94 1.09 -0.58 -5.37
C GLY A 94 0.88 -0.30 -3.88
N LEU A 95 1.32 -1.22 -3.03
CA LEU A 95 1.38 -1.06 -1.58
C LEU A 95 2.83 -0.85 -1.16
N PHE A 96 3.10 0.26 -0.48
CA PHE A 96 4.45 0.64 -0.04
C PHE A 96 4.49 0.78 1.47
N LEU A 97 5.41 0.08 2.13
CA LEU A 97 5.48 0.08 3.59
C LEU A 97 6.90 0.38 4.07
N ARG A 98 6.99 1.10 5.18
CA ARG A 98 8.16 1.08 6.06
C ARG A 98 7.71 0.66 7.43
N ILE A 99 8.33 -0.39 7.96
CA ILE A 99 8.02 -0.92 9.29
C ILE A 99 9.09 -0.49 10.29
N GLU A 100 8.76 0.47 11.14
CA GLU A 100 9.56 0.88 12.28
C GLU A 100 8.78 0.57 13.55
N SER A 101 8.83 -0.69 13.99
CA SER A 101 8.09 -1.19 15.15
C SER A 101 8.86 -2.32 15.85
N PRO A 102 8.79 -2.44 17.19
CA PRO A 102 9.26 -3.63 17.91
C PRO A 102 8.56 -4.92 17.46
N ALA A 103 7.35 -4.81 16.90
CA ALA A 103 6.57 -5.94 16.39
C ALA A 103 6.88 -6.25 14.91
N PHE A 104 8.08 -5.90 14.42
CA PHE A 104 8.49 -6.10 13.02
C PHE A 104 8.25 -7.53 12.51
N ASP A 105 8.72 -8.55 13.24
CA ASP A 105 8.61 -9.94 12.79
C ASP A 105 7.16 -10.42 12.72
N GLN A 106 6.30 -9.94 13.62
CA GLN A 106 4.87 -10.24 13.61
C GLN A 106 4.18 -9.58 12.40
N ALA A 107 4.45 -8.30 12.15
CA ALA A 107 3.90 -7.59 11.01
C ALA A 107 4.39 -8.20 9.68
N LEU A 108 5.66 -8.59 9.59
CA LEU A 108 6.22 -9.27 8.42
C LEU A 108 5.55 -10.62 8.16
N ALA A 109 5.24 -11.40 9.20
CA ALA A 109 4.55 -12.68 9.05
C ALA A 109 3.16 -12.49 8.42
N HIS A 110 2.37 -11.53 8.92
CA HIS A 110 1.08 -11.19 8.34
C HIS A 110 1.19 -10.64 6.92
N LEU A 111 2.17 -9.79 6.65
CA LEU A 111 2.37 -9.21 5.31
C LEU A 111 2.70 -10.30 4.26
N ARG A 112 3.48 -11.31 4.65
CA ARG A 112 3.75 -12.48 3.80
C ARG A 112 2.51 -13.34 3.62
N SER A 113 1.78 -13.63 4.69
CA SER A 113 0.53 -14.41 4.63
C SER A 113 -0.51 -13.73 3.73
N PHE A 114 -0.62 -12.40 3.81
CA PHE A 114 -1.44 -11.60 2.90
C PHE A 114 -1.04 -11.82 1.44
N PHE A 115 0.24 -11.68 1.10
CA PHE A 115 0.71 -11.87 -0.27
C PHE A 115 0.52 -13.30 -0.77
N ASP A 116 0.88 -14.30 0.04
CA ASP A 116 0.78 -15.71 -0.33
C ASP A 116 -0.67 -16.18 -0.54
N SER A 117 -1.64 -15.49 0.08
CA SER A 117 -3.08 -15.75 -0.08
C SER A 117 -3.76 -14.88 -1.16
N ALA A 118 -3.09 -13.85 -1.68
CA ALA A 118 -3.60 -13.02 -2.76
C ALA A 118 -3.78 -13.84 -4.04
N ARG A 119 -4.79 -13.50 -4.85
CA ARG A 119 -5.01 -14.12 -6.16
C ARG A 119 -4.02 -13.58 -7.18
N CYS A 120 -3.68 -12.29 -7.11
CA CYS A 120 -2.72 -11.65 -7.99
C CYS A 120 -1.41 -11.37 -7.22
N GLN A 121 -0.42 -12.26 -7.36
CA GLN A 121 0.85 -12.19 -6.65
C GLN A 121 1.96 -11.60 -7.54
N VAL A 122 1.84 -10.31 -7.90
CA VAL A 122 2.76 -9.70 -8.88
C VAL A 122 4.15 -9.47 -8.31
N ALA A 123 4.26 -8.85 -7.13
CA ALA A 123 5.55 -8.58 -6.51
C ALA A 123 5.48 -8.49 -4.99
N PHE A 124 6.51 -9.02 -4.33
CA PHE A 124 6.81 -8.79 -2.92
C PHE A 124 8.30 -8.49 -2.78
N GLU A 125 8.65 -7.20 -2.74
CA GLU A 125 10.03 -6.76 -2.59
C GLU A 125 10.27 -6.33 -1.14
N GLN A 126 11.39 -6.78 -0.55
CA GLN A 126 11.82 -6.38 0.80
C GLN A 126 13.24 -5.83 0.72
N ALA A 127 13.43 -4.57 1.11
CA ALA A 127 14.69 -3.85 0.98
C ALA A 127 15.01 -3.01 2.22
N SER A 128 16.27 -2.66 2.41
CA SER A 128 16.68 -1.64 3.39
C SER A 128 16.44 -0.22 2.92
N TYR A 129 16.20 -0.07 1.62
CA TYR A 129 15.92 1.18 0.95
C TYR A 129 15.10 0.87 -0.31
N SER A 130 13.85 1.33 -0.33
CA SER A 130 12.96 1.31 -1.49
C SER A 130 12.97 2.69 -2.13
N ARG A 131 13.41 2.73 -3.38
CA ARG A 131 13.30 3.96 -4.18
C ARG A 131 11.83 4.32 -4.42
N ARG A 132 10.97 3.33 -4.69
CA ARG A 132 9.54 3.54 -4.97
C ARG A 132 8.84 4.16 -3.79
N LEU A 133 9.03 3.64 -2.57
CA LEU A 133 8.46 4.23 -1.37
C LEU A 133 8.90 5.69 -1.19
N ARG A 134 10.19 6.01 -1.35
CA ARG A 134 10.68 7.40 -1.24
C ARG A 134 10.03 8.32 -2.24
N GLU A 135 9.91 7.83 -3.46
CA GLU A 135 9.28 8.50 -4.58
C GLU A 135 7.78 8.72 -4.37
N THR A 136 7.08 7.75 -3.78
CA THR A 136 5.66 7.83 -3.44
C THR A 136 5.41 8.84 -2.32
N LEU A 137 6.29 8.88 -1.31
CA LEU A 137 6.18 9.77 -0.14
C LEU A 137 6.64 11.21 -0.40
N ASP A 138 7.26 11.50 -1.54
CA ASP A 138 7.75 12.84 -1.85
C ASP A 138 6.60 13.74 -2.33
N GLU A 139 5.98 14.44 -1.38
CA GLU A 139 4.89 15.39 -1.60
C GLU A 139 5.21 16.44 -2.68
N SER A 140 6.48 16.82 -2.84
CA SER A 140 6.88 17.84 -3.83
C SER A 140 6.68 17.39 -5.29
N ARG A 141 6.47 16.09 -5.49
CA ARG A 141 6.14 15.52 -6.79
C ARG A 141 4.66 15.64 -7.12
N TYR A 142 3.81 16.05 -6.18
CA TYR A 142 2.36 16.12 -6.37
C TYR A 142 1.84 17.57 -6.35
N PRO A 143 0.78 17.90 -7.12
CA PRO A 143 0.11 17.04 -8.09
C PRO A 143 1.03 16.63 -9.26
N ARG A 144 0.96 15.36 -9.69
CA ARG A 144 1.69 14.88 -10.88
C ARG A 144 0.73 14.50 -11.99
N LEU A 145 1.22 14.64 -13.22
CA LEU A 145 0.56 14.14 -14.43
C LEU A 145 0.98 12.68 -14.63
N VAL A 146 0.01 11.80 -14.84
CA VAL A 146 0.22 10.32 -14.82
C VAL A 146 0.03 9.64 -16.19
N GLU A 147 -0.13 10.41 -17.27
CA GLU A 147 -0.21 9.89 -18.65
C GLU A 147 0.57 10.74 -19.65
N VAL A 148 0.86 10.16 -20.81
CA VAL A 148 1.58 10.81 -21.93
C VAL A 148 0.81 12.02 -22.48
N ASP A 149 -0.53 11.98 -22.41
CA ASP A 149 -1.41 13.06 -22.87
C ASP A 149 -1.80 14.04 -21.74
N HIS A 150 -1.31 13.83 -20.51
CA HIS A 150 -1.50 14.73 -19.35
C HIS A 150 -2.96 14.99 -18.91
N ASP A 151 -3.89 14.11 -19.29
CA ASP A 151 -5.31 14.29 -18.99
C ASP A 151 -5.70 13.99 -17.53
N PHE A 152 -4.79 13.37 -16.77
CA PHE A 152 -5.03 12.95 -15.40
C PHE A 152 -4.02 13.54 -14.44
N ILE A 153 -4.55 14.06 -13.33
CA ILE A 153 -3.77 14.62 -12.24
C ILE A 153 -3.94 13.70 -11.04
N GLN A 154 -2.81 13.22 -10.52
CA GLN A 154 -2.74 12.48 -9.29
C GLN A 154 -2.33 13.40 -8.14
N GLN A 155 -3.08 13.33 -7.04
CA GLN A 155 -2.84 14.00 -5.78
C GLN A 155 -2.19 13.08 -4.74
N HIS A 156 -1.76 13.68 -3.64
CA HIS A 156 -1.18 12.98 -2.49
C HIS A 156 -1.92 13.38 -1.21
N TYR A 157 -2.51 12.41 -0.53
CA TYR A 157 -3.28 12.59 0.69
C TYR A 157 -2.57 11.95 1.88
N THR A 158 -2.43 12.71 2.97
CA THR A 158 -1.80 12.23 4.20
C THR A 158 -2.81 12.12 5.33
N HIS A 159 -2.82 10.96 5.97
CA HIS A 159 -3.68 10.56 7.08
C HIS A 159 -2.84 10.38 8.35
N ARG A 160 -3.23 11.02 9.45
CA ARG A 160 -2.51 11.03 10.73
C ARG A 160 -3.48 10.72 11.88
#